data_AF-A0A8G2FFF6-F1
#
_entry.id   AF-A0A8G2FFF6-F1
#
_cell.length_a   1.000
_cell.length_b   1.000
_cell.length_c   1.000
_cell.angle_alpha   90.00
_cell.angle_beta   90.00
_cell.angle_gamma   90.00
#
_symmetry.space_group_name_H-M   'P 1'
#
loop_
_entity.id
_entity.type
_entity.pdbx_description
1 polymer ?
#
loop_
_entity_poly.entity_id
_entity_poly.type
_entity_poly.pdbx_seq_one_letter_code
_entity_poly.pdbx_strand_id
1 'polypeptide(L)' 'MLINRIQARIFAQLSERLNMDRDEYVHAHSRHYLGRLVSSLESLTEEDGDLWIARAYLQSL' A
#
# COMPACT_ATOMS: atom_id res chain seq x y z
N MET A 1 13.06 3.87 0.82
CA MET A 1 12.05 2.82 1.03
C MET A 1 12.31 2.12 2.35
N LEU A 2 11.35 2.21 3.27
CA LEU A 2 11.39 1.44 4.52
C LEU A 2 10.60 0.13 4.42
N ILE A 3 9.78 -0.08 3.38
CA ILE A 3 9.14 -1.36 3.06
C ILE A 3 10.12 -2.36 2.44
N ASN A 4 9.89 -3.65 2.67
CA ASN A 4 10.71 -4.71 2.07
C ASN A 4 10.40 -4.94 0.59
N ARG A 5 11.28 -5.67 -0.10
CA ARG A 5 11.17 -5.95 -1.55
C ARG A 5 9.88 -6.68 -1.93
N ILE A 6 9.34 -7.53 -1.06
CA ILE A 6 8.11 -8.29 -1.34
C ILE A 6 6.91 -7.35 -1.29
N GLN A 7 6.80 -6.55 -0.22
CA GLN A 7 5.76 -5.52 -0.08
C GLN A 7 5.79 -4.56 -1.28
N ALA A 8 6.96 -4.08 -1.68
CA ALA A 8 7.09 -3.19 -2.84
C ALA A 8 6.56 -3.83 -4.14
N ARG A 9 6.76 -5.14 -4.36
CA ARG A 9 6.18 -5.85 -5.52
C ARG A 9 4.67 -6.00 -5.42
N ILE A 10 4.14 -6.25 -4.21
CA ILE A 10 2.70 -6.33 -3.98
C ILE A 10 2.04 -4.99 -4.30
N PHE A 11 2.58 -3.89 -3.77
CA PHE A 11 2.07 -2.54 -4.07
C PHE A 11 2.13 -2.21 -5.57
N ALA A 12 3.20 -2.59 -6.27
CA ALA A 12 3.30 -2.43 -7.72
C ALA A 12 2.19 -3.20 -8.46
N GLN A 13 1.96 -4.46 -8.10
CA GLN A 13 0.89 -5.26 -8.72
C GLN A 13 -0.51 -4.69 -8.42
N LEU A 14 -0.73 -4.18 -7.21
CA LEU A 14 -2.01 -3.59 -6.82
C LEU A 14 -2.28 -2.27 -7.56
N SER A 15 -1.27 -1.40 -7.70
CA SER A 15 -1.39 -0.14 -8.43
C SER A 15 -1.59 -0.39 -9.93
N GLU A 16 -0.85 -1.34 -10.51
CA GLU A 16 -0.99 -1.75 -11.93
C GLU A 16 -2.39 -2.27 -12.25
N ARG A 17 -2.99 -3.08 -11.37
CA ARG A 17 -4.37 -3.58 -11.55
C ARG A 17 -5.41 -2.47 -11.63
N LEU A 18 -5.15 -1.34 -10.99
CA LEU A 18 -6.03 -0.18 -10.98
C LEU A 18 -5.60 0.89 -12.00
N ASN A 19 -4.55 0.62 -12.79
CA ASN A 19 -3.94 1.56 -13.72
C ASN A 19 -3.57 2.90 -13.04
N MET A 20 -3.05 2.82 -11.82
CA MET A 20 -2.63 3.95 -11.00
C MET A 20 -1.11 3.95 -10.82
N ASP A 21 -0.53 5.13 -10.66
CA ASP A 21 0.83 5.22 -10.14
C ASP A 21 0.89 4.69 -8.69
N ARG A 22 2.06 4.20 -8.26
CA ARG A 22 2.23 3.62 -6.92
C ARG A 22 1.98 4.65 -5.82
N ASP A 23 2.47 5.87 -5.99
CA ASP A 23 2.27 6.92 -4.98
C ASP A 23 0.83 7.42 -5.00
N GLU A 24 0.21 7.49 -6.18
CA GLU A 24 -1.21 7.80 -6.32
C GLU A 24 -2.10 6.74 -5.64
N TYR A 25 -1.79 5.46 -5.85
CA TYR A 25 -2.46 4.34 -5.17
C TYR A 25 -2.32 4.45 -3.65
N VAL A 26 -1.10 4.68 -3.16
CA VAL A 26 -0.86 4.83 -1.72
C VAL A 26 -1.63 6.03 -1.18
N HIS A 27 -1.63 7.15 -1.89
CA HIS A 27 -2.36 8.33 -1.48
C HIS A 27 -3.87 8.09 -1.38
N ALA A 28 -4.47 7.53 -2.42
CA ALA A 28 -5.89 7.28 -2.52
C ALA A 28 -6.41 6.31 -1.45
N HIS A 29 -5.60 5.33 -1.06
CA HIS A 29 -6.04 4.21 -0.22
C HIS A 29 -5.46 4.22 1.21
N SER A 30 -4.47 5.06 1.49
CA SER A 30 -3.79 5.12 2.80
C SER A 30 -4.74 5.37 3.96
N ARG A 31 -5.70 6.28 3.80
CA ARG A 31 -6.67 6.58 4.85
C ARG A 31 -7.57 5.39 5.20
N HIS A 32 -7.90 4.57 4.21
CA HIS A 32 -8.74 3.39 4.38
C HIS A 32 -7.97 2.25 5.07
N TYR A 33 -6.75 1.97 4.62
CA TYR A 33 -5.97 0.84 5.13
C TYR A 33 -5.16 1.16 6.38
N LEU A 34 -4.69 2.39 6.57
CA LEU A 34 -3.84 2.79 7.70
C LEU A 34 -4.51 3.77 8.66
N GLY A 35 -5.69 4.31 8.32
CA GLY A 35 -6.37 5.32 9.13
C GLY A 35 -5.71 6.71 9.10
N ARG A 36 -4.62 6.87 8.34
CA ARG A 36 -3.88 8.12 8.16
C ARG A 36 -3.55 8.34 6.70
N LEU A 37 -3.41 9.61 6.31
CA LEU A 37 -3.00 9.96 4.96
C LEU A 37 -1.49 9.71 4.82
N VAL A 38 -1.10 9.07 3.72
CA VAL A 38 0.30 8.89 3.33
C VAL A 38 0.46 9.42 1.91
N SER A 39 1.51 10.20 1.66
CA SER A 39 1.72 10.87 0.37
C SER A 39 2.51 10.03 -0.63
N SER A 40 3.30 9.07 -0.18
CA SER A 40 4.15 8.25 -1.04
C SER A 40 4.43 6.87 -0.43
N LEU A 41 4.74 5.91 -1.30
CA LEU A 41 5.16 4.57 -0.91
C LEU A 41 6.42 4.58 -0.05
N GLU A 42 7.31 5.56 -0.26
CA GLU A 42 8.55 5.69 0.51
C GLU A 42 8.33 6.05 1.99
N SER A 43 7.16 6.61 2.31
CA SER A 43 6.77 7.01 3.65
C SER A 43 6.20 5.85 4.47
N LEU A 44 5.96 4.69 3.86
CA LEU A 44 5.48 3.49 4.54
C LEU A 44 6.64 2.75 5.22
N THR A 45 6.42 2.34 6.46
CA THR A 45 7.28 1.37 7.15
C THR A 45 6.90 -0.06 6.75
N GLU A 46 7.76 -1.04 7.07
CA GLU A 46 7.38 -2.46 6.88
C GLU A 46 6.09 -2.81 7.62
N GLU A 47 5.91 -2.29 8.84
CA GLU A 47 4.70 -2.52 9.65
C GLU A 47 3.44 -1.94 8.99
N ASP A 48 3.53 -0.73 8.41
CA ASP A 48 2.42 -0.16 7.63
C ASP A 48 2.09 -1.05 6.43
N GLY A 49 3.13 -1.52 5.73
CA GLY A 49 2.99 -2.40 4.57
C GLY A 49 2.27 -3.72 4.93
N ASP A 50 2.69 -4.36 6.02
CA ASP A 50 2.08 -5.61 6.49
C ASP A 50 0.63 -5.39 6.94
N LEU A 51 0.36 -4.33 7.70
CA LEU A 51 -0.99 -3.98 8.14
C LEU A 51 -1.93 -3.75 6.94
N TRP A 52 -1.44 -3.03 5.93
CA TRP A 52 -2.18 -2.77 4.72
C TRP A 52 -2.51 -4.06 3.98
N ILE A 53 -1.51 -4.89 3.71
CA ILE A 53 -1.68 -6.14 2.96
C ILE A 53 -2.66 -7.07 3.69
N ALA A 54 -2.53 -7.18 5.03
CA ALA A 54 -3.45 -7.97 5.84
C ALA A 54 -4.90 -7.47 5.72
N ARG A 55 -5.13 -6.16 5.81
CA ARG A 55 -6.47 -5.57 5.68
C ARG A 55 -7.05 -5.71 4.27
N ALA A 56 -6.24 -5.51 3.24
CA ALA A 56 -6.64 -5.68 1.85
C ALA A 56 -7.01 -7.14 1.55
N TYR A 57 -6.26 -8.09 2.11
CA TYR A 57 -6.57 -9.51 2.01
C TYR A 57 -7.89 -9.85 2.70
N LEU A 58 -8.11 -9.37 3.92
CA LEU A 58 -9.36 -9.58 4.66
C LEU A 58 -10.59 -8.98 3.95
N GLN A 59 -10.43 -7.89 3.22
CA GLN A 59 -11.51 -7.29 2.41
C GLN A 59 -11.81 -8.03 1.11
N SER A 60 -10.87 -8.88 0.65
CA SER A 60 -11.03 -9.67 -0.57
C SER A 60 -11.61 -11.07 -0.31
N LEU A 61 -11.83 -11.42 0.97
CA LEU A 61 -12.53 -12.63 1.41
C LEU A 61 -14.04 -12.37 1.53
#